data_AF-A0A938TJY0-F1
#
_entry.id   AF-A0A938TJY0-F1
#
_cell.length_a   1.000
_cell.length_b   1.000
_cell.length_c   1.000
_cell.angle_alpha   90.00
_cell.angle_beta   90.00
_cell.angle_gamma   90.00
#
_symmetry.space_group_name_H-M   'P 1'
#
loop_
_entity.id
_entity.type
_entity.pdbx_description
1 polymer ?
#
loop_
_entity_poly.entity_id
_entity_poly.type
_entity_poly.pdbx_seq_one_letter_code
_entity_poly.pdbx_strand_id
1 'polypeptide(L)'
;MGKRVMAFIVAWLVTYGLAVTAATQSVLAYLEALGREVSFGERLGAIAHDVAGMVIPYGALILLAMLVAWGVVTLIVRTRPALRLAGFVLGGFAAVMAIHLTLRMVFDMNPVWATTTPMGLILQGLAGAVGGYVFFRLNRIAIA
;
A
#
# COMPACT_ATOMS: atom_id res chain seq x y z
N MET A 1 20.82 11.29 6.26
CA MET A 1 19.40 11.13 6.67
C MET A 1 18.42 11.33 5.51
N GLY A 2 18.54 12.43 4.73
CA GLY A 2 17.59 12.78 3.65
C GLY A 2 17.32 11.69 2.60
N LYS A 3 18.35 10.95 2.13
CA LYS A 3 18.16 9.88 1.13
C LYS A 3 17.21 8.76 1.59
N ARG A 4 17.25 8.40 2.88
CA ARG A 4 16.39 7.33 3.45
C ARG A 4 14.94 7.79 3.59
N VAL A 5 14.75 9.04 4.02
CA VAL A 5 13.43 9.67 4.09
C VAL A 5 12.83 9.76 2.69
N MET A 6 13.60 10.18 1.69
CA MET A 6 13.15 10.21 0.30
C MET A 6 12.75 8.81 -0.19
N ALA A 7 13.58 7.79 0.05
CA ALA A 7 13.25 6.41 -0.30
C ALA A 7 11.96 5.93 0.38
N PHE A 8 11.72 6.33 1.63
CA PHE A 8 10.50 6.03 2.37
C PHE A 8 9.28 6.70 1.73
N ILE A 9 9.36 8.00 1.44
CA ILE A 9 8.27 8.74 0.81
C ILE A 9 7.93 8.17 -0.56
N VAL A 10 8.94 7.85 -1.39
CA VAL A 10 8.70 7.23 -2.71
C VAL A 10 8.03 5.87 -2.55
N ALA A 11 8.50 5.04 -1.62
CA ALA A 11 7.89 3.73 -1.36
C ALA A 11 6.44 3.83 -0.84
N TRP A 12 6.17 4.82 0.01
CA TRP A 12 4.82 5.13 0.46
C TRP A 12 3.92 5.56 -0.70
N LEU A 13 4.38 6.49 -1.55
CA LEU A 13 3.63 6.94 -2.73
C LEU A 13 3.32 5.78 -3.68
N VAL A 14 4.28 4.88 -3.92
CA VAL A 14 4.07 3.68 -4.74
C VAL A 14 3.03 2.76 -4.11
N THR A 15 3.15 2.49 -2.80
CA THR A 15 2.20 1.64 -2.07
C THR A 15 0.79 2.21 -2.15
N TYR A 16 0.65 3.48 -1.78
CA TYR A 16 -0.61 4.21 -1.78
C TYR A 16 -1.23 4.26 -3.18
N GLY A 17 -0.45 4.64 -4.20
CA GLY A 17 -0.94 4.72 -5.57
C GLY A 17 -1.43 3.37 -6.11
N LEU A 18 -0.68 2.29 -5.87
CA LEU A 18 -1.11 0.94 -6.27
C LEU A 18 -2.34 0.48 -5.50
N ALA A 19 -2.38 0.71 -4.19
CA ALA A 19 -3.48 0.36 -3.31
C ALA A 19 -4.79 1.04 -3.72
N VAL A 20 -4.76 2.36 -3.93
CA VAL A 20 -5.91 3.15 -4.40
C VAL A 20 -6.31 2.76 -5.81
N THR A 21 -5.36 2.62 -6.73
CA THR A 21 -5.68 2.22 -8.11
C THR A 21 -6.37 0.86 -8.16
N ALA A 22 -5.85 -0.14 -7.45
CA ALA A 22 -6.45 -1.48 -7.38
C ALA A 22 -7.87 -1.43 -6.79
N ALA A 23 -8.07 -0.57 -5.79
CA ALA A 23 -9.36 -0.35 -5.19
C ALA A 23 -10.37 0.31 -6.14
N THR A 24 -9.99 1.40 -6.79
CA THR A 24 -10.83 2.09 -7.79
C THR A 24 -11.20 1.13 -8.90
N GLN A 25 -10.24 0.36 -9.43
CA GLN A 25 -10.52 -0.63 -10.48
C GLN A 25 -11.48 -1.72 -10.01
N SER A 26 -11.43 -2.13 -8.74
CA SER A 26 -12.37 -3.11 -8.19
C SER A 26 -13.81 -2.56 -8.16
N VAL A 27 -13.97 -1.29 -7.79
CA VAL A 27 -15.29 -0.62 -7.80
C VAL A 27 -15.81 -0.45 -9.22
N LEU A 28 -14.96 -0.02 -10.17
CA LEU A 28 -15.37 0.15 -11.57
C LEU A 28 -15.73 -1.19 -12.22
N ALA A 29 -14.97 -2.25 -11.96
CA ALA A 29 -15.29 -3.59 -12.44
C ALA A 29 -16.63 -4.11 -11.90
N TYR A 30 -16.97 -3.77 -10.65
CA TYR A 30 -18.28 -4.07 -10.08
C TYR A 30 -19.40 -3.30 -10.78
N LEU A 31 -19.21 -2.01 -11.07
CA LEU A 31 -20.20 -1.22 -11.83
C LEU A 31 -20.42 -1.76 -13.24
N GLU A 32 -19.36 -2.20 -13.92
CA GLU A 32 -19.47 -2.85 -15.24
C GLU A 32 -20.26 -4.16 -15.15
N ALA A 33 -20.03 -4.96 -14.11
CA ALA A 33 -20.81 -6.18 -13.87
C ALA A 33 -22.31 -5.91 -13.63
N LEU A 34 -22.68 -4.69 -13.21
CA LEU A 34 -24.06 -4.23 -13.08
C LEU A 34 -24.63 -3.62 -14.38
N GLY A 35 -23.88 -3.65 -15.48
CA GLY A 35 -24.32 -3.15 -16.79
C GLY A 35 -24.00 -1.68 -17.05
N ARG A 36 -23.22 -1.00 -16.19
CA ARG A 36 -22.73 0.35 -16.47
C ARG A 36 -21.48 0.26 -17.33
N GLU A 37 -21.55 0.75 -18.56
CA GLU A 37 -20.34 0.93 -19.37
C GLU A 37 -19.42 1.98 -18.75
N VAL A 38 -18.12 1.68 -18.63
CA VAL A 38 -17.12 2.63 -18.12
C VAL A 38 -16.04 2.83 -19.17
N SER A 39 -15.98 4.03 -19.73
CA SER A 39 -14.96 4.40 -20.71
C SER A 39 -13.56 4.48 -20.07
N PHE A 40 -12.53 4.39 -20.90
CA PHE A 40 -11.15 4.56 -20.45
C PHE A 40 -10.89 5.93 -19.80
N GLY A 41 -11.52 7.00 -20.32
CA GLY A 41 -11.42 8.34 -19.76
C GLY A 41 -12.03 8.43 -18.35
N GLU A 42 -13.20 7.82 -18.15
CA GLU A 42 -13.83 7.72 -16.82
C GLU A 42 -12.96 6.93 -15.84
N ARG A 43 -12.29 5.85 -16.30
CA ARG A 43 -11.35 5.07 -15.46
C ARG A 43 -10.19 5.91 -14.96
N LEU A 44 -9.53 6.63 -15.88
CA LEU A 44 -8.40 7.50 -15.50
C LEU A 44 -8.86 8.65 -14.59
N GLY A 45 -10.02 9.25 -14.89
CA GLY A 45 -10.62 10.29 -14.06
C GLY A 45 -10.92 9.81 -12.64
N ALA A 46 -11.51 8.61 -12.51
CA ALA A 46 -11.79 8.01 -11.21
C ALA A 46 -10.51 7.69 -10.42
N ILE A 47 -9.48 7.11 -11.07
CA ILE A 47 -8.19 6.87 -10.40
C ILE A 47 -7.59 8.19 -9.92
N ALA A 48 -7.54 9.21 -10.77
CA ALA A 48 -6.97 10.51 -10.41
C ALA A 48 -7.74 11.16 -9.24
N HIS A 49 -9.08 11.10 -9.28
CA HIS A 49 -9.93 11.60 -8.21
C HIS A 49 -9.67 10.88 -6.88
N ASP A 50 -9.66 9.55 -6.88
CA ASP A 50 -9.44 8.75 -5.68
C ASP A 50 -8.01 8.92 -5.13
N VAL A 51 -7.00 9.01 -5.99
CA VAL A 51 -5.60 9.27 -5.59
C VAL A 51 -5.43 10.66 -4.98
N ALA A 52 -6.26 11.64 -5.33
CA ALA A 52 -6.26 12.94 -4.67
C ALA A 52 -7.06 12.90 -3.36
N GLY A 53 -8.24 12.27 -3.37
CA GLY A 53 -9.18 12.26 -2.25
C GLY A 53 -8.81 11.32 -1.10
N MET A 54 -8.09 10.22 -1.39
CA MET A 54 -7.83 9.17 -0.39
C MET A 54 -6.53 9.38 0.40
N VAL A 55 -5.80 10.48 0.18
CA VAL A 55 -4.50 10.71 0.84
C VAL A 55 -4.65 10.75 2.36
N ILE A 56 -5.65 11.47 2.87
CA ILE A 56 -5.90 11.55 4.32
C ILE A 56 -6.57 10.27 4.86
N PRO A 57 -7.73 9.83 4.36
CA PRO A 57 -8.45 8.70 4.98
C PRO A 57 -7.72 7.37 4.84
N TYR A 58 -6.81 7.22 3.87
CA TYR A 58 -6.12 5.95 3.62
C TYR A 58 -4.61 6.10 3.48
N GLY A 59 -4.12 7.09 2.74
CA GLY A 59 -2.68 7.33 2.58
C GLY A 59 -1.96 7.58 3.91
N ALA A 60 -2.57 8.33 4.84
CA ALA A 60 -2.00 8.57 6.17
C ALA A 60 -1.91 7.29 7.02
N LEU A 61 -2.90 6.39 6.91
CA LEU A 61 -2.87 5.10 7.58
C LEU A 61 -1.73 4.22 7.05
N ILE A 62 -1.58 4.13 5.73
CA ILE A 62 -0.47 3.41 5.08
C ILE A 62 0.87 3.98 5.55
N LEU A 63 1.02 5.31 5.55
CA LEU A 63 2.25 5.99 5.99
C LEU A 63 2.63 5.56 7.41
N LEU A 64 1.68 5.64 8.34
CA LEU A 64 1.90 5.33 9.75
C LEU A 64 2.20 3.84 9.95
N ALA A 65 1.41 2.95 9.34
CA ALA A 65 1.61 1.51 9.46
C ALA A 65 2.97 1.07 8.91
N MET A 66 3.37 1.59 7.74
CA MET A 66 4.69 1.31 7.16
C MET A 66 5.81 1.84 8.04
N LEU A 67 5.66 3.04 8.62
CA LEU A 67 6.65 3.62 9.53
C LEU A 67 6.88 2.72 10.74
N VAL A 68 5.81 2.23 11.36
CA VAL A 68 5.87 1.31 12.50
C VAL A 68 6.49 -0.04 12.10
N ALA A 69 5.94 -0.69 11.08
CA ALA A 69 6.40 -2.00 10.64
C ALA A 69 7.88 -1.99 10.24
N TRP A 70 8.31 -0.98 9.48
CA TRP A 70 9.70 -0.88 9.04
C TRP A 70 10.65 -0.35 10.11
N GLY A 71 10.14 0.36 11.12
CA GLY A 71 10.89 0.61 12.35
C GLY A 71 11.33 -0.70 13.00
N VAL A 72 10.40 -1.64 13.17
CA VAL A 72 10.68 -2.98 13.72
C VAL A 72 11.64 -3.77 12.81
N VAL A 73 11.37 -3.80 11.50
CA VAL A 73 12.26 -4.47 10.53
C VAL A 73 13.69 -3.91 10.61
N THR A 74 13.83 -2.59 10.75
CA THR A 74 15.14 -1.94 10.85
C THR A 74 15.92 -2.43 12.07
N LEU A 75 15.26 -2.66 13.21
CA LEU A 75 15.92 -3.24 14.38
C LEU A 75 16.37 -4.68 14.14
N ILE A 76 15.53 -5.50 13.52
CA ILE A 76 15.83 -6.92 13.22
C ILE A 76 17.02 -7.04 12.27
N VAL A 77 17.05 -6.24 11.21
CA VAL A 77 18.09 -6.37 10.17
C VAL A 77 19.44 -5.82 10.60
N ARG A 78 19.52 -5.09 11.72
CA ARG A 78 20.81 -4.72 12.33
C ARG A 78 21.58 -5.93 12.81
N THR A 79 20.89 -6.93 13.35
CA THR A 79 21.50 -8.19 13.82
C THR A 79 21.48 -9.28 12.76
N ARG A 80 20.54 -9.23 11.80
CA ARG A 80 20.45 -10.20 10.69
C ARG A 80 20.34 -9.50 9.33
N PRO A 81 21.44 -8.95 8.78
CA PRO A 81 21.41 -8.19 7.53
C PRO A 81 20.90 -8.98 6.32
N ALA A 82 21.09 -10.30 6.31
CA ALA A 82 20.60 -11.19 5.25
C ALA A 82 19.08 -11.13 5.07
N LEU A 83 18.32 -10.74 6.10
CA LEU A 83 16.86 -10.65 6.06
C LEU A 83 16.35 -9.31 5.51
N ARG A 84 17.22 -8.39 5.08
CA ARG A 84 16.80 -7.02 4.68
C ARG A 84 15.70 -7.00 3.64
N LEU A 85 15.87 -7.71 2.54
CA LEU A 85 14.91 -7.71 1.43
C LEU A 85 13.57 -8.30 1.89
N ALA A 86 13.61 -9.52 2.43
CA ALA A 86 12.42 -10.21 2.91
C ALA A 86 11.71 -9.39 4.01
N GLY A 87 12.47 -8.81 4.94
CA GLY A 87 11.94 -8.00 6.03
C GLY A 87 11.15 -6.78 5.56
N PHE A 88 11.68 -5.99 4.62
CA PHE A 88 10.95 -4.82 4.13
C PHE A 88 9.76 -5.20 3.24
N VAL A 89 9.88 -6.23 2.41
CA VAL A 89 8.78 -6.72 1.55
C VAL A 89 7.65 -7.30 2.39
N LEU A 90 7.94 -8.26 3.27
CA LEU A 90 6.94 -8.86 4.15
C LEU A 90 6.41 -7.85 5.18
N GLY A 91 7.26 -6.94 5.67
CA GLY A 91 6.84 -5.86 6.56
C GLY A 91 5.87 -4.90 5.88
N GLY A 92 6.10 -4.56 4.61
CA GLY A 92 5.17 -3.72 3.82
C GLY A 92 3.83 -4.43 3.58
N PHE A 93 3.88 -5.72 3.20
CA PHE A 93 2.67 -6.55 3.07
C PHE A 93 1.88 -6.59 4.37
N ALA A 94 2.55 -6.94 5.48
CA ALA A 94 1.94 -7.05 6.79
C ALA A 94 1.38 -5.71 7.29
N ALA A 95 2.04 -4.58 7.01
CA ALA A 95 1.56 -3.26 7.40
C ALA A 95 0.22 -2.93 6.75
N VAL A 96 0.10 -3.13 5.43
CA VAL A 96 -1.16 -2.90 4.71
C VAL A 96 -2.24 -3.90 5.15
N MET A 97 -1.86 -5.15 5.45
CA MET A 97 -2.80 -6.12 5.99
C MET A 97 -3.31 -5.77 7.38
N ALA A 98 -2.42 -5.33 8.26
CA ALA A 98 -2.77 -4.93 9.61
C ALA A 98 -3.79 -3.78 9.58
N ILE A 99 -3.67 -2.80 8.69
CA ILE A 99 -4.65 -1.71 8.55
C ILE A 99 -6.06 -2.28 8.33
N HIS A 100 -6.24 -3.08 7.27
CA HIS A 100 -7.56 -3.57 6.88
C HIS A 100 -8.14 -4.55 7.90
N LEU A 101 -7.32 -5.47 8.41
CA LEU A 101 -7.76 -6.44 9.40
C LEU A 101 -8.13 -5.76 10.72
N THR A 102 -7.34 -4.78 11.17
CA THR A 102 -7.65 -4.03 12.39
C THR A 102 -8.93 -3.22 12.23
N LEU A 103 -9.08 -2.49 11.12
CA LEU A 103 -10.28 -1.70 10.87
C LEU A 103 -11.54 -2.56 10.80
N ARG A 104 -11.43 -3.74 10.17
CA ARG A 104 -12.54 -4.70 10.10
C ARG A 104 -12.86 -5.33 11.45
N MET A 105 -11.86 -5.71 12.25
CA MET A 105 -12.09 -6.40 13.52
C MET A 105 -12.50 -5.46 14.66
N VAL A 106 -11.97 -4.24 14.68
CA VAL A 106 -12.15 -3.30 15.80
C VAL A 106 -13.30 -2.34 15.55
N PHE A 107 -13.49 -1.91 14.30
CA PHE A 107 -14.46 -0.87 13.95
C PHE A 107 -15.54 -1.34 12.98
N ASP A 108 -15.56 -2.63 12.63
CA ASP A 108 -16.47 -3.24 11.65
C ASP A 108 -16.57 -2.47 10.32
N MET A 109 -15.43 -1.92 9.88
CA MET A 109 -15.36 -1.10 8.67
C MET A 109 -14.31 -1.63 7.69
N ASN A 110 -14.60 -1.50 6.40
CA ASN A 110 -13.60 -1.68 5.35
C ASN A 110 -13.24 -0.28 4.81
N PRO A 111 -11.99 0.22 5.02
CA PRO A 111 -11.60 1.55 4.54
C PRO A 111 -11.72 1.66 3.02
N VAL A 112 -11.61 0.52 2.33
CA VAL A 112 -11.75 0.45 0.88
C VAL A 112 -12.58 -0.77 0.50
N TRP A 113 -13.60 -0.56 -0.34
CA TRP A 113 -14.59 -1.58 -0.69
C TRP A 113 -13.97 -2.88 -1.24
N ALA A 114 -12.88 -2.77 -2.01
CA ALA A 114 -12.17 -3.92 -2.58
C ALA A 114 -11.79 -5.00 -1.54
N THR A 115 -11.57 -4.60 -0.28
CA THR A 115 -11.14 -5.51 0.80
C THR A 115 -12.26 -6.33 1.43
N THR A 116 -13.50 -6.17 0.96
CA THR A 116 -14.61 -7.07 1.29
C THR A 116 -14.37 -8.50 0.80
N THR A 117 -13.53 -8.68 -0.22
CA THR A 117 -13.12 -9.99 -0.75
C THR A 117 -11.70 -10.36 -0.29
N PRO A 118 -11.41 -11.67 -0.10
CA PRO A 118 -10.04 -12.11 0.20
C PRO A 118 -9.03 -11.72 -0.88
N MET A 119 -9.43 -11.77 -2.15
CA MET A 119 -8.54 -11.41 -3.26
C MET A 119 -8.19 -9.92 -3.24
N GLY A 120 -9.17 -9.04 -3.04
CA GLY A 120 -8.91 -7.60 -2.93
C GLY A 120 -8.03 -7.28 -1.73
N LEU A 121 -8.22 -7.98 -0.60
CA LEU A 121 -7.32 -7.89 0.55
C LEU A 121 -5.87 -8.27 0.15
N ILE A 122 -5.67 -9.45 -0.47
CA ILE A 122 -4.33 -9.88 -0.92
C ILE A 122 -3.70 -8.84 -1.85
N LEU A 123 -4.44 -8.27 -2.79
CA LEU A 123 -3.95 -7.22 -3.69
C LEU A 123 -3.48 -5.96 -2.93
N GLN A 124 -4.18 -5.56 -1.87
CA GLN A 124 -3.73 -4.46 -1.01
C GLN A 124 -2.41 -4.82 -0.30
N GLY A 125 -2.30 -6.03 0.24
CA GLY A 125 -1.04 -6.52 0.82
C GLY A 125 0.10 -6.51 -0.21
N LEU A 126 -0.16 -6.93 -1.44
CA LEU A 126 0.84 -6.91 -2.52
C LEU A 126 1.29 -5.49 -2.89
N ALA A 127 0.40 -4.49 -2.84
CA ALA A 127 0.79 -3.10 -2.99
C ALA A 127 1.82 -2.69 -1.91
N GLY A 128 1.60 -3.10 -0.65
CA GLY A 128 2.57 -2.93 0.44
C GLY A 128 3.90 -3.66 0.21
N ALA A 129 3.85 -4.88 -0.32
CA ALA A 129 5.04 -5.66 -0.66
C ALA A 129 5.90 -4.96 -1.73
N VAL A 130 5.26 -4.40 -2.77
CA VAL A 130 5.93 -3.63 -3.82
C VAL A 130 6.59 -2.38 -3.24
N GLY A 131 5.91 -1.66 -2.34
CA GLY A 131 6.52 -0.56 -1.60
C GLY A 131 7.78 -0.96 -0.83
N GLY A 132 7.73 -2.08 -0.12
CA GLY A 132 8.90 -2.63 0.60
C GLY A 132 10.07 -2.95 -0.31
N TYR A 133 9.79 -3.51 -1.48
CA TYR A 133 10.80 -3.75 -2.51
C TYR A 133 11.43 -2.46 -3.01
N VAL A 134 10.62 -1.45 -3.35
CA VAL A 134 11.07 -0.12 -3.80
C VAL A 134 11.96 0.53 -2.73
N PHE A 135 11.53 0.52 -1.47
CA PHE A 135 12.32 1.06 -0.36
C PHE A 135 13.68 0.38 -0.23
N PHE A 136 13.72 -0.95 -0.30
CA PHE A 136 14.97 -1.71 -0.24
C PHE A 136 15.91 -1.35 -1.41
N ARG A 137 15.38 -1.26 -2.63
CA ARG A 137 16.16 -0.93 -3.84
C ARG A 137 16.75 0.46 -3.77
N LEU A 138 15.95 1.48 -3.42
CA LEU A 138 16.41 2.87 -3.32
C LEU A 138 17.44 3.06 -2.21
N ASN A 139 17.27 2.39 -1.07
CA ASN A 139 18.27 2.43 0.01
C ASN A 139 19.55 1.66 -0.31
N ARG A 140 19.52 0.67 -1.21
CA ARG A 140 20.74 -0.02 -1.66
C ARG A 140 21.57 0.89 -2.56
N ILE A 141 20.93 1.66 -3.43
CA ILE A 141 21.59 2.61 -4.34
C ILE A 141 22.18 3.80 -3.58
N ALA A 142 21.54 4.24 -2.48
CA ALA A 142 22.01 5.38 -1.70
C ALA A 142 23.31 5.16 -0.89
N ILE A 143 23.80 3.92 -0.81
CA ILE A 143 24.99 3.50 -0.05
C ILE A 143 26.12 3.02 -0.98
N ALA A 144 25.83 2.84 -2.28
CA ALA A 144 26.84 2.61 -3.32
C ALA A 144 27.40 3.94 -3.82
#